data_AF-A0AAD2DKC4-F1
#
_entry.id   AF-A0AAD2DKC4-F1
#
_cell.length_a   1.000
_cell.length_b   1.000
_cell.length_c   1.000
_cell.angle_alpha   90.00
_cell.angle_beta   90.00
_cell.angle_gamma   90.00
#
_symmetry.space_group_name_H-M   'P 1'
#
loop_
_entity.id
_entity.type
_entity.pdbx_description
1 polymer ?
#
loop_
_entity_poly.entity_id
_entity_poly.type
_entity_poly.pdbx_seq_one_letter_code
_entity_poly.pdbx_strand_id
1 'polypeptide(L)'
;MQLKFPHEKDLFFVLVNLKFEAPTKKMRTALPLEITMSHHVWNCSQAGALVASVLQGDVTGLGKAPSSDKIVELRRVPLVPGMEAVEKAAIEAGAFGCTISGAGPTAVAVTDDEETGRIIGERMV
;
A
#
# COMPACT_ATOMS: atom_id res chain seq x y z
N MET A 1 2.52 -17.82 -13.54
CA MET A 1 3.41 -16.84 -14.20
C MET A 1 4.21 -16.14 -13.11
N GLN A 2 5.55 -16.16 -13.18
CA GLN A 2 6.41 -15.44 -12.24
C GLN A 2 6.75 -14.08 -12.86
N LEU A 3 6.44 -12.98 -12.17
CA LEU A 3 6.89 -11.65 -12.58
C LEU A 3 8.36 -11.50 -12.18
N LYS A 4 9.19 -11.01 -13.09
CA LYS A 4 10.60 -10.73 -12.83
C LYS A 4 10.77 -9.23 -12.64
N PHE A 5 11.24 -8.83 -11.47
CA PHE A 5 11.69 -7.47 -11.21
C PHE A 5 13.17 -7.35 -11.67
N PRO A 6 13.59 -6.25 -12.30
CA PRO A 6 14.98 -6.07 -12.75
C PRO A 6 15.97 -6.17 -11.58
N HIS A 7 17.03 -6.98 -11.73
CA HIS A 7 17.96 -7.29 -10.63
C HIS A 7 18.91 -6.11 -10.32
N GLU A 8 19.08 -5.19 -11.26
CA GLU A 8 19.86 -3.97 -11.12
C GLU A 8 19.18 -2.88 -10.29
N LYS A 9 17.94 -3.12 -9.83
CA LYS A 9 17.17 -2.19 -9.01
C LYS A 9 16.92 -2.77 -7.64
N ASP A 10 17.05 -1.92 -6.64
CA ASP A 10 16.68 -2.25 -5.27
C ASP A 10 15.21 -1.92 -5.01
N LEU A 11 14.62 -2.68 -4.09
CA LEU A 11 13.23 -2.54 -3.69
C LEU A 11 13.10 -2.89 -2.22
N PHE A 12 12.71 -1.90 -1.43
CA PHE A 12 12.54 -2.03 0.01
C PHE A 12 11.06 -1.88 0.39
N PHE A 13 10.62 -2.77 1.28
CA PHE A 13 9.30 -2.70 1.90
C PHE A 13 9.47 -2.39 3.39
N VAL A 14 8.98 -1.23 3.81
CA VAL A 14 9.00 -0.82 5.22
C VAL A 14 7.67 -1.18 5.85
N LEU A 15 7.70 -1.94 6.94
CA LEU A 15 6.51 -2.49 7.59
C LEU A 15 6.34 -1.92 8.99
N VAL A 16 5.15 -1.44 9.30
CA VAL A 16 4.79 -1.03 10.66
C VAL A 16 3.51 -1.73 11.09
N ASN A 17 3.58 -2.38 12.24
CA ASN A 17 2.44 -3.03 12.85
C ASN A 17 1.80 -2.08 13.88
N LEU A 18 0.63 -1.54 13.54
CA LEU A 18 -0.18 -0.79 14.49
C LEU A 18 -0.77 -1.78 15.50
N LYS A 19 -0.63 -1.48 16.81
CA LYS A 19 -1.17 -2.33 17.89
C LYS A 19 -2.69 -2.20 17.97
N PHE A 20 -3.37 -2.78 16.99
CA PHE A 20 -4.81 -2.82 16.88
C PHE A 20 -5.24 -4.22 16.45
N GLU A 21 -6.17 -4.83 17.19
CA GLU A 21 -6.73 -6.10 16.74
C GLU A 21 -7.72 -5.82 15.60
N ALA A 22 -7.39 -6.30 14.40
CA ALA A 22 -8.23 -6.18 13.21
C ALA A 22 -8.85 -7.53 12.86
N PRO A 23 -9.97 -7.95 13.50
CA PRO A 23 -10.63 -9.20 13.13
C PRO A 23 -10.97 -9.22 11.65
N THR A 24 -10.44 -10.20 10.92
CA THR A 24 -10.65 -10.35 9.46
C THR A 24 -12.12 -10.32 9.09
N LYS A 25 -13.00 -10.86 9.95
CA LYS A 25 -14.46 -10.82 9.76
C LYS A 25 -14.98 -9.37 9.73
N LYS A 26 -14.57 -8.53 10.68
CA LYS A 26 -14.98 -7.12 10.77
C LYS A 26 -14.47 -6.31 9.57
N MET A 27 -13.21 -6.54 9.17
CA MET A 27 -12.60 -5.89 8.01
C MET A 27 -13.21 -6.30 6.66
N ARG A 28 -13.80 -7.50 6.59
CA ARG A 28 -14.56 -7.98 5.41
C ARG A 28 -15.99 -7.42 5.40
N THR A 29 -16.66 -7.34 6.55
CA THR A 29 -18.02 -6.79 6.63
C THR A 29 -18.10 -5.29 6.35
N ALA A 30 -16.99 -4.57 6.46
CA ALA A 30 -16.92 -3.15 6.14
C ALA A 30 -16.91 -2.86 4.63
N LEU A 31 -16.69 -3.87 3.79
CA LEU A 31 -16.64 -3.71 2.35
C LEU A 31 -18.05 -3.58 1.77
N PRO A 32 -18.25 -2.70 0.77
CA PRO A 32 -19.54 -2.56 0.13
C PRO A 32 -19.87 -3.83 -0.67
N LEU A 33 -21.16 -4.17 -0.72
CA LEU A 33 -21.64 -5.27 -1.56
C LEU A 33 -21.60 -4.91 -3.06
N GLU A 34 -21.68 -3.62 -3.37
CA GLU A 34 -21.71 -3.09 -4.73
C GLU A 34 -20.67 -1.97 -4.87
N ILE A 35 -20.08 -1.87 -6.07
CA ILE A 35 -19.15 -0.80 -6.44
C ILE A 35 -19.62 -0.15 -7.73
N THR A 36 -19.28 1.13 -7.91
CA THR A 36 -19.54 1.81 -9.18
C THR A 36 -18.63 1.26 -10.27
N MET A 37 -19.08 1.34 -11.52
CA MET A 37 -18.25 0.99 -12.67
C MET A 37 -16.96 1.85 -12.72
N SER A 38 -17.04 3.12 -12.30
CA SER A 38 -15.87 4.00 -12.24
C SER A 38 -14.81 3.52 -11.25
N HIS A 39 -15.19 3.04 -10.06
CA HIS A 39 -14.25 2.45 -9.11
C HIS A 39 -13.68 1.13 -9.63
N HIS A 40 -14.52 0.30 -10.26
CA HIS A 40 -14.06 -0.95 -10.87
C HIS A 40 -12.99 -0.71 -11.93
N VAL A 41 -13.26 0.18 -12.90
CA VAL A 41 -12.32 0.52 -13.97
C VAL A 41 -11.02 1.07 -13.40
N TRP A 42 -11.09 1.98 -12.43
CA TRP A 42 -9.92 2.55 -11.77
C TRP A 42 -9.06 1.48 -11.08
N ASN A 43 -9.67 0.64 -10.25
CA ASN A 43 -8.92 -0.39 -9.52
C ASN A 43 -8.31 -1.43 -10.47
N CYS A 44 -9.03 -1.80 -11.54
CA CYS A 44 -8.48 -2.68 -12.58
C CYS A 44 -7.29 -2.02 -13.31
N SER A 45 -7.34 -0.71 -13.59
CA SER A 45 -6.20 -0.01 -14.20
C SER A 45 -5.01 0.04 -13.25
N GLN A 46 -5.22 0.29 -11.96
CA GLN A 46 -4.14 0.29 -10.96
C GLN A 46 -3.51 -1.10 -10.78
N ALA A 47 -4.31 -2.17 -10.84
CA ALA A 47 -3.79 -3.55 -10.82
C ALA A 47 -2.91 -3.84 -12.05
N GLY A 48 -3.34 -3.40 -13.24
CA GLY A 48 -2.53 -3.49 -14.46
C GLY A 48 -1.24 -2.66 -14.37
N ALA A 49 -1.34 -1.45 -13.81
CA ALA A 49 -0.20 -0.56 -13.59
C ALA A 49 0.81 -1.20 -12.62
N LEU A 50 0.37 -1.82 -11.53
CA LEU A 50 1.25 -2.54 -10.61
C LEU A 50 2.04 -3.64 -11.31
N VAL A 51 1.38 -4.45 -12.14
CA VAL A 51 2.06 -5.50 -12.92
C VAL A 51 3.07 -4.90 -13.89
N ALA A 52 2.70 -3.83 -14.61
CA ALA A 52 3.60 -3.14 -15.52
C ALA A 52 4.82 -2.55 -14.79
N SER A 53 4.61 -1.94 -13.62
CA SER A 53 5.66 -1.37 -12.80
C SER A 53 6.64 -2.43 -12.30
N VAL A 54 6.15 -3.61 -11.89
CA VAL A 54 7.04 -4.73 -11.53
C VAL A 54 7.90 -5.16 -12.72
N LEU A 55 7.30 -5.33 -13.90
CA LEU A 55 8.01 -5.80 -15.11
C LEU A 55 9.02 -4.78 -15.66
N GLN A 56 8.76 -3.48 -15.47
CA GLN A 56 9.64 -2.38 -15.92
C GLN A 56 10.64 -1.93 -14.84
N GLY A 57 10.50 -2.48 -13.62
CA GLY A 57 11.23 -2.02 -12.45
C GLY A 57 10.90 -0.59 -12.05
N ASP A 58 9.71 -0.09 -12.35
CA ASP A 58 9.27 1.25 -11.94
C ASP A 58 8.81 1.19 -10.47
N VAL A 59 9.75 1.44 -9.56
CA VAL A 59 9.50 1.39 -8.10
C VAL A 59 8.51 2.48 -7.68
N THR A 60 8.54 3.64 -8.34
CA THR A 60 7.59 4.72 -8.08
C THR A 60 6.16 4.27 -8.40
N GLY A 61 5.93 3.65 -9.57
CA GLY A 61 4.63 3.09 -9.92
C GLY A 61 4.23 1.91 -9.02
N LEU A 62 5.20 1.09 -8.58
CA LEU A 62 4.97 -0.02 -7.66
C LEU A 62 4.44 0.46 -6.30
N GLY A 63 4.89 1.62 -5.81
CA GLY A 63 4.33 2.26 -4.62
C GLY A 63 2.98 2.93 -4.87
N LYS A 64 2.86 3.72 -5.96
CA LYS A 64 1.65 4.52 -6.24
C LYS A 64 0.43 3.67 -6.57
N ALA A 65 0.59 2.61 -7.35
CA ALA A 65 -0.50 1.77 -7.82
C ALA A 65 -1.32 1.14 -6.68
N PRO A 66 -0.71 0.45 -5.69
CA PRO A 66 -1.46 -0.12 -4.57
C PRO A 66 -2.03 0.94 -3.63
N SER A 67 -1.35 2.08 -3.42
CA SER A 67 -1.81 3.20 -2.58
C SER A 67 -2.99 4.00 -3.18
N SER A 68 -3.49 3.58 -4.33
CA SER A 68 -4.55 4.26 -5.08
C SER A 68 -5.89 3.50 -5.02
N ASP A 69 -6.04 2.54 -4.11
CA ASP A 69 -7.25 1.74 -3.99
C ASP A 69 -8.45 2.60 -3.56
N LYS A 70 -9.54 2.56 -4.36
CA LYS A 70 -10.78 3.31 -4.08
C LYS A 70 -11.92 2.42 -3.56
N ILE A 71 -11.66 1.15 -3.29
CA ILE A 71 -12.67 0.16 -2.90
C ILE A 71 -12.43 -0.36 -1.49
N VAL A 72 -11.28 -0.98 -1.24
CA VAL A 72 -11.06 -1.76 0.00
C VAL A 72 -10.42 -0.88 1.07
N GLU A 73 -9.32 -0.22 0.73
CA GLU A 73 -8.54 0.66 1.60
C GLU A 73 -9.38 1.82 2.15
N LEU A 74 -10.14 2.49 1.28
CA LEU A 74 -11.09 3.55 1.64
C LEU A 74 -12.06 3.15 2.77
N ARG A 75 -12.38 1.86 2.91
CA ARG A 75 -13.26 1.34 3.97
C ARG A 75 -12.53 0.80 5.18
N ARG A 76 -11.27 0.39 5.02
CA ARG A 76 -10.47 -0.24 6.08
C ARG A 76 -9.63 0.73 6.86
N VAL A 77 -9.04 1.73 6.20
CA VAL A 77 -8.17 2.73 6.83
C VAL A 77 -8.86 3.42 8.01
N PRO A 78 -10.12 3.88 7.91
CA PRO A 78 -10.80 4.51 9.05
C PRO A 78 -11.06 3.57 10.24
N LEU A 79 -10.97 2.25 10.05
CA LEU A 79 -11.16 1.26 11.11
C LEU A 79 -9.89 0.97 11.88
N VAL A 80 -8.72 1.35 11.37
CA VAL A 80 -7.42 1.12 11.98
C VAL A 80 -6.91 2.43 12.56
N PRO A 81 -6.96 2.63 13.89
CA PRO A 81 -6.48 3.85 14.53
C PRO A 81 -5.04 4.15 14.16
N GLY A 82 -4.77 5.39 13.70
CA GLY A 82 -3.43 5.85 13.33
C GLY A 82 -3.00 5.53 11.90
N MET A 83 -3.76 4.75 11.13
CA MET A 83 -3.36 4.36 9.77
C MET A 83 -3.14 5.55 8.84
N GLU A 84 -4.08 6.51 8.78
CA GLU A 84 -3.92 7.70 7.94
C GLU A 84 -2.68 8.54 8.32
N ALA A 85 -2.36 8.60 9.62
CA ALA A 85 -1.19 9.32 10.10
C ALA A 85 0.11 8.61 9.68
N VAL A 86 0.13 7.29 9.78
CA VAL A 86 1.25 6.45 9.34
C VAL A 86 1.46 6.54 7.82
N GLU A 87 0.39 6.45 7.03
CA GLU A 87 0.46 6.60 5.56
C GLU A 87 1.02 7.97 5.19
N LYS A 88 0.52 9.03 5.81
CA LYS A 88 1.01 10.39 5.58
C LYS A 88 2.47 10.55 5.97
N ALA A 89 2.88 10.04 7.14
CA ALA A 89 4.25 10.11 7.61
C ALA A 89 5.22 9.37 6.68
N ALA A 90 4.79 8.22 6.13
CA ALA A 90 5.59 7.47 5.16
C ALA A 90 5.82 8.27 3.88
N ILE A 91 4.76 8.87 3.31
CA ILE A 91 4.87 9.70 2.10
C ILE A 91 5.74 10.94 2.35
N GLU A 92 5.56 11.62 3.49
CA GLU A 92 6.38 12.78 3.88
C GLU A 92 7.87 12.41 4.09
N ALA A 93 8.14 11.16 4.47
CA ALA A 93 9.48 10.62 4.64
C ALA A 93 10.13 10.11 3.33
N GLY A 94 9.44 10.19 2.19
CA GLY A 94 9.98 9.81 0.88
C GLY A 94 9.52 8.46 0.34
N ALA A 95 8.52 7.82 0.94
CA ALA A 95 7.92 6.62 0.35
C ALA A 95 7.23 6.95 -0.98
N PHE A 96 7.36 6.06 -1.97
CA PHE A 96 6.63 6.18 -3.24
C PHE A 96 5.15 5.86 -3.11
N GLY A 97 4.79 5.15 -2.03
CA GLY A 97 3.45 4.76 -1.69
C GLY A 97 3.43 4.12 -0.31
N CYS A 98 2.27 4.18 0.35
CA CYS A 98 1.99 3.49 1.59
C CYS A 98 0.56 2.99 1.54
N THR A 99 0.34 1.73 1.94
CA THR A 99 -0.98 1.10 1.92
C THR A 99 -1.12 0.12 3.09
N ILE A 100 -2.36 -0.28 3.39
CA ILE A 100 -2.64 -1.38 4.31
C ILE A 100 -2.15 -2.73 3.76
N SER A 101 -1.38 -3.45 4.55
CA SER A 101 -0.95 -4.82 4.21
C SER A 101 -2.06 -5.83 4.53
N GLY A 102 -2.67 -6.39 3.48
CA GLY A 102 -3.71 -7.41 3.59
C GLY A 102 -4.99 -6.90 4.26
N ALA A 103 -5.35 -7.47 5.41
CA ALA A 103 -6.49 -7.02 6.22
C ALA A 103 -6.14 -5.92 7.23
N GLY A 104 -4.85 -5.57 7.37
CA GLY A 104 -4.36 -4.76 8.48
C GLY A 104 -4.11 -5.57 9.75
N PRO A 105 -3.62 -4.92 10.82
CA PRO A 105 -3.42 -3.47 10.98
C PRO A 105 -2.06 -2.98 10.44
N THR A 106 -1.26 -3.85 9.82
CA THR A 106 0.07 -3.50 9.32
C THR A 106 -0.02 -2.54 8.14
N ALA A 107 0.77 -1.47 8.14
CA ALA A 107 1.02 -0.61 7.00
C ALA A 107 2.29 -1.07 6.27
N VAL A 108 2.33 -0.92 4.96
CA VAL A 108 3.51 -1.17 4.13
C VAL A 108 3.80 0.04 3.25
N ALA A 109 5.04 0.53 3.32
CA ALA A 109 5.56 1.58 2.48
C ALA A 109 6.65 1.05 1.54
N VAL A 110 6.80 1.67 0.37
CA VAL A 110 7.74 1.24 -0.68
C VAL A 110 8.77 2.33 -0.98
N THR A 111 10.04 1.95 -1.07
CA THR A 111 11.16 2.80 -1.52
C THR A 111 12.20 1.96 -2.26
N ASP A 112 13.12 2.61 -2.97
CA ASP A 112 14.27 2.00 -3.65
C ASP A 112 15.61 2.30 -2.95
N ASP A 113 15.59 3.00 -1.82
CA ASP A 113 16.78 3.38 -1.07
C ASP A 113 16.71 2.90 0.39
N GLU A 114 17.78 2.26 0.87
CA GLU A 114 17.81 1.66 2.21
C GLU A 114 17.82 2.72 3.32
N GLU A 115 18.53 3.83 3.13
CA GLU A 115 18.59 4.93 4.10
C GLU A 115 17.23 5.61 4.25
N THR A 116 16.59 5.91 3.12
CA THR A 116 15.20 6.39 3.07
C THR A 116 14.26 5.39 3.73
N GLY A 117 14.45 4.09 3.52
CA GLY A 117 13.68 3.03 4.17
C GLY A 117 13.77 3.08 5.70
N ARG A 118 14.97 3.32 6.24
CA ARG A 118 15.17 3.50 7.69
C ARG A 118 14.45 4.75 8.21
N ILE A 119 14.58 5.87 7.50
CA ILE A 119 13.91 7.13 7.87
C ILE A 119 12.38 6.96 7.87
N ILE A 120 11.82 6.30 6.86
CA ILE A 120 10.39 5.97 6.78
C ILE A 120 9.98 5.14 8.01
N GLY A 121 10.76 4.11 8.37
CA GLY A 121 10.47 3.25 9.51
C GLY A 121 10.44 3.98 10.86
N GLU A 122 11.30 4.99 11.04
CA GLU A 122 11.32 5.84 12.23
C GLU A 122 10.15 6.83 12.29
N ARG A 123 9.61 7.21 11.12
CA ARG A 123 8.52 8.20 10.99
C ARG A 123 7.13 7.58 11.07
N MET A 124 6.99 6.33 10.67
CA MET A 124 5.74 5.56 10.76
C MET A 124 5.45 5.10 12.20
N VAL A 125 5.21 6.02 13.14
CA VAL A 125 4.95 5.74 14.57
C VAL A 125 3.64 6.32 15.08
#